data_AF-A0AAW2YQJ8-F1
#
_entry.id   AF-A0AAW2YQJ8-F1
#
_cell.length_a   1.000
_cell.length_b   1.000
_cell.length_c   1.000
_cell.angle_alpha   90.00
_cell.angle_beta   90.00
_cell.angle_gamma   90.00
#
_symmetry.space_group_name_H-M   'P 1'
#
loop_
_entity.id
_entity.type
_entity.pdbx_description
1 polymer ?
#
loop_
_entity_poly.entity_id
_entity_poly.type
_entity_poly.pdbx_seq_one_letter_code
_entity_poly.pdbx_strand_id
1 'polypeptide(L)'
;KHERREEARERYHDELLGLHDKEAADGNKQEKDEKHLQEVELMQKANVAGADTLFAIMFSTDPEAKNIEIISDRISEFTINYRDKFNSLLDTFRSEMLNNLKMKTNELEELDSTLMQSQLQNNNISKQLLKSFEKKKKQVLNSVKEVSESEEEDLKLLDELSKSLHSLGQQLIEIELNQTEAFAEVIEEFITNYKDLDCQEIIRTFFGNCRQAEQSYHLEVQSKLLQDADNKDKLDLNESTAERIREFLEDKDQVLNILQRSTEAHLTHIQTQEEILTKNEETRMKSQLEKVKLDEHARNRSRISEIHSFVERVKEEINEVYNFYLAGEETNQ
;
A
#
# COMPACT_ATOMS: atom_id res chain seq x y z
N LYS A 1 -2.02 58.82 -36.63
CA LYS A 1 -0.93 58.34 -35.73
C LYS A 1 -1.45 57.97 -34.33
N HIS A 2 -2.46 58.67 -33.79
CA HIS A 2 -3.07 58.35 -32.50
C HIS A 2 -3.97 57.10 -32.57
N GLU A 3 -4.83 57.01 -33.58
CA GLU A 3 -5.71 55.86 -33.88
C GLU A 3 -4.97 54.53 -33.99
N ARG A 4 -3.94 54.44 -34.84
CA ARG A 4 -3.08 53.24 -34.96
C ARG A 4 -2.39 52.84 -33.65
N ARG A 5 -2.27 53.76 -32.71
CA ARG A 5 -1.66 53.52 -31.39
C ARG A 5 -2.69 53.00 -30.38
N GLU A 6 -3.97 53.32 -30.57
CA GLU A 6 -5.07 52.78 -29.78
C GLU A 6 -5.46 51.39 -30.26
N GLU A 7 -5.60 51.19 -31.58
CA GLU A 7 -5.84 49.85 -32.15
C GLU A 7 -4.73 48.85 -31.79
N ALA A 8 -3.47 49.29 -31.76
CA ALA A 8 -2.37 48.45 -31.32
C ALA A 8 -2.47 48.11 -29.83
N ARG A 9 -2.91 49.05 -28.98
CA ARG A 9 -3.07 48.82 -27.54
C ARG A 9 -4.23 47.88 -27.23
N GLU A 10 -5.35 48.00 -27.94
CA GLU A 10 -6.48 47.09 -27.81
C GLU A 10 -6.10 45.67 -28.25
N ARG A 11 -5.42 45.51 -29.39
CA ARG A 11 -4.95 44.18 -29.84
C ARG A 11 -4.00 43.52 -28.85
N TYR A 12 -3.04 44.27 -28.31
CA TYR A 12 -2.14 43.72 -27.28
C TYR A 12 -2.88 43.40 -25.97
N HIS A 13 -3.90 44.18 -25.61
CA HIS A 13 -4.72 43.90 -24.44
C HIS A 13 -5.54 42.62 -24.62
N ASP A 14 -6.16 42.43 -25.79
CA ASP A 14 -6.91 41.22 -26.13
C ASP A 14 -6.01 39.98 -26.22
N GLU A 15 -4.80 40.12 -26.79
CA GLU A 15 -3.81 39.04 -26.82
C GLU A 15 -3.31 38.67 -25.41
N LEU A 16 -3.11 39.66 -24.53
CA LEU A 16 -2.73 39.43 -23.13
C LEU A 16 -3.85 38.75 -22.35
N LEU A 17 -5.11 39.14 -22.57
CA LEU A 17 -6.27 38.49 -21.96
C LEU A 17 -6.41 37.04 -22.45
N GLY A 18 -6.26 36.81 -23.76
CA GLY A 18 -6.32 35.47 -24.35
C GLY A 18 -5.17 34.56 -23.91
N LEU A 19 -3.99 35.11 -23.61
CA LEU A 19 -2.88 34.37 -23.00
C LEU A 19 -3.17 34.03 -21.54
N HIS A 20 -3.67 34.99 -20.76
CA HIS A 20 -4.05 34.78 -19.36
C HIS A 20 -5.15 33.70 -19.22
N ASP A 21 -6.17 33.72 -20.08
CA ASP A 21 -7.24 32.73 -20.06
C ASP A 21 -6.75 31.33 -20.46
N LYS A 22 -5.77 31.23 -21.38
CA LYS A 22 -5.10 29.97 -21.72
C LYS A 22 -4.24 29.46 -20.56
N GLU A 23 -3.42 30.31 -19.95
CA GLU A 23 -2.62 29.94 -18.78
C GLU A 23 -3.49 29.49 -17.60
N ALA A 24 -4.64 30.15 -17.37
CA ALA A 24 -5.61 29.74 -16.37
C ALA A 24 -6.31 28.41 -16.73
N ALA A 25 -6.62 28.17 -18.00
CA ALA A 25 -7.20 26.90 -18.47
C ALA A 25 -6.19 25.75 -18.37
N ASP A 26 -4.93 25.98 -18.74
CA ASP A 26 -3.85 25.00 -18.69
C ASP A 26 -3.45 24.69 -17.24
N GLY A 27 -3.39 25.70 -16.36
CA GLY A 27 -3.17 25.50 -14.92
C GLY A 27 -4.29 24.71 -14.25
N ASN A 28 -5.56 25.02 -14.56
CA ASN A 28 -6.70 24.24 -14.08
C ASN A 28 -6.71 22.79 -14.61
N LYS A 29 -6.22 22.57 -15.82
CA LYS A 29 -6.11 21.24 -16.42
C LYS A 29 -5.01 20.43 -15.72
N GLN A 30 -3.84 21.01 -15.50
CA GLN A 30 -2.77 20.38 -14.73
C GLN A 30 -3.21 20.03 -13.30
N GLU A 31 -3.88 20.94 -12.59
CA GLU A 31 -4.35 20.67 -11.23
C GLU A 31 -5.41 19.54 -11.20
N LYS A 32 -6.26 19.45 -12.21
CA LYS A 32 -7.22 18.34 -12.36
C LYS A 32 -6.53 17.02 -12.67
N ASP A 33 -5.55 17.03 -13.57
CA ASP A 33 -4.80 15.84 -13.95
C ASP A 33 -3.97 15.31 -12.76
N GLU A 34 -3.37 16.19 -11.96
CA GLU A 34 -2.65 15.83 -10.73
C GLU A 34 -3.60 15.26 -9.66
N LYS A 35 -4.76 15.88 -9.43
CA LYS A 35 -5.76 15.35 -8.48
C LYS A 35 -6.27 13.98 -8.91
N HIS A 36 -6.54 13.81 -10.20
CA HIS A 36 -6.97 12.52 -10.75
C HIS A 36 -5.88 11.45 -10.56
N LEU A 37 -4.61 11.78 -10.80
CA LEU A 37 -3.52 10.84 -10.59
C LEU A 37 -3.41 10.42 -9.11
N GLN A 38 -3.49 11.36 -8.18
CA GLN A 38 -3.50 11.07 -6.74
C GLN A 38 -4.69 10.19 -6.34
N GLU A 39 -5.86 10.44 -6.92
CA GLU A 39 -7.06 9.66 -6.66
C GLU A 39 -6.92 8.21 -7.17
N VAL A 40 -6.37 8.02 -8.37
CA VAL A 40 -6.08 6.70 -8.94
C VAL A 40 -5.06 5.93 -8.10
N GLU A 41 -3.98 6.59 -7.67
CA GLU A 41 -3.00 5.97 -6.79
C GLU A 41 -3.62 5.55 -5.45
N LEU A 42 -4.48 6.40 -4.88
CA LEU A 42 -5.19 6.10 -3.64
C LEU A 42 -6.14 4.91 -3.82
N MET A 43 -6.89 4.86 -4.93
CA MET A 43 -7.76 3.72 -5.26
C MET A 43 -6.97 2.43 -5.45
N GLN A 44 -5.80 2.50 -6.09
CA GLN A 44 -4.92 1.36 -6.26
C GLN A 44 -4.37 0.88 -4.92
N LYS A 45 -3.94 1.80 -4.04
CA LYS A 45 -3.53 1.49 -2.67
C LYS A 45 -4.66 0.90 -1.84
N ALA A 46 -5.89 1.38 -2.01
CA ALA A 46 -7.08 0.87 -1.36
C ALA A 46 -7.62 -0.45 -1.96
N ASN A 47 -6.99 -0.98 -3.02
CA ASN A 47 -7.43 -2.20 -3.71
C ASN A 47 -8.87 -2.10 -4.29
N VAL A 48 -9.20 -0.94 -4.86
CA VAL A 48 -10.49 -0.67 -5.52
C VAL A 48 -10.35 -0.61 -7.06
N ALA A 49 -9.12 -0.52 -7.57
CA ALA A 49 -8.84 -0.35 -8.99
C ALA A 49 -9.52 -1.42 -9.86
N GLY A 50 -10.24 -0.97 -10.89
CA GLY A 50 -10.95 -1.83 -11.85
C GLY A 50 -12.42 -2.09 -11.49
N ALA A 51 -12.81 -1.95 -10.21
CA ALA A 51 -14.21 -2.03 -9.81
C ALA A 51 -15.03 -0.82 -10.31
N ASP A 52 -14.38 0.34 -10.45
CA ASP A 52 -14.91 1.58 -11.01
C ASP A 52 -15.23 1.47 -12.49
N THR A 53 -14.39 0.78 -13.25
CA THR A 53 -14.59 0.55 -14.69
C THR A 53 -15.41 -0.69 -15.00
N LEU A 54 -15.72 -1.52 -14.00
CA LEU A 54 -16.32 -2.85 -14.19
C LEU A 54 -17.65 -2.78 -14.95
N PHE A 55 -18.53 -1.86 -14.56
CA PHE A 55 -19.81 -1.66 -15.25
C PHE A 55 -19.59 -1.32 -16.73
N ALA A 56 -18.69 -0.39 -17.03
CA ALA A 56 -18.41 0.00 -18.42
C ALA A 56 -17.82 -1.17 -19.22
N ILE A 57 -16.91 -1.94 -18.62
CA ILE A 57 -16.30 -3.11 -19.24
C ILE A 57 -17.38 -4.12 -19.59
N MET A 58 -18.21 -4.53 -18.62
CA MET A 58 -19.28 -5.52 -18.78
C MET A 58 -20.13 -5.25 -20.03
N PHE A 59 -20.63 -4.03 -20.19
CA PHE A 59 -21.49 -3.66 -21.33
C PHE A 59 -20.71 -3.45 -22.64
N SER A 60 -19.43 -3.07 -22.58
CA SER A 60 -18.62 -2.85 -23.79
C SER A 60 -18.08 -4.15 -24.40
N THR A 61 -17.88 -5.18 -23.57
CA THR A 61 -17.35 -6.49 -23.98
C THR A 61 -18.43 -7.56 -24.09
N ASP A 62 -19.70 -7.20 -23.93
CA ASP A 62 -20.82 -8.13 -24.06
C ASP A 62 -20.90 -8.68 -25.50
N PRO A 63 -20.78 -10.00 -25.70
CA PRO A 63 -20.89 -10.61 -27.02
C PRO A 63 -22.25 -10.37 -27.70
N GLU A 64 -23.30 -10.10 -26.92
CA GLU A 64 -24.67 -9.90 -27.36
C GLU A 64 -25.07 -8.42 -27.45
N ALA A 65 -24.13 -7.49 -27.23
CA ALA A 65 -24.39 -6.04 -27.20
C ALA A 65 -25.16 -5.54 -28.44
N LYS A 66 -24.81 -6.04 -29.64
CA LYS A 66 -25.47 -5.66 -30.90
C LYS A 66 -26.92 -6.14 -30.99
N ASN A 67 -27.22 -7.29 -30.39
CA ASN A 67 -28.57 -7.84 -30.37
C ASN A 67 -29.43 -7.14 -29.31
N ILE A 68 -28.83 -6.78 -28.18
CA ILE A 68 -29.45 -5.99 -27.12
C ILE A 68 -29.68 -4.53 -27.55
N GLU A 69 -28.84 -3.99 -28.43
CA GLU A 69 -29.01 -2.64 -28.99
C GLU A 69 -30.37 -2.47 -29.69
N ILE A 70 -30.89 -3.53 -30.33
CA ILE A 70 -32.21 -3.55 -31.00
C ILE A 70 -33.33 -3.19 -30.03
N ILE A 71 -33.20 -3.59 -28.76
CA ILE A 71 -34.19 -3.38 -27.69
C ILE A 71 -33.75 -2.33 -26.68
N SER A 72 -32.66 -1.59 -26.94
CA SER A 72 -32.06 -0.65 -25.98
C SER A 72 -33.06 0.39 -25.47
N ASP A 73 -33.90 0.94 -26.35
CA ASP A 73 -34.93 1.91 -25.98
C ASP A 73 -35.94 1.35 -24.97
N ARG A 74 -36.22 0.04 -25.02
CA ARG A 74 -37.18 -0.64 -24.13
C ARG A 74 -36.60 -0.99 -22.78
N ILE A 75 -35.31 -1.25 -22.71
CA ILE A 75 -34.62 -1.66 -21.48
C ILE A 75 -33.88 -0.50 -20.80
N SER A 76 -33.81 0.66 -21.45
CA SER A 76 -33.06 1.84 -21.01
C SER A 76 -33.30 2.23 -19.55
N GLU A 77 -34.56 2.24 -19.10
CA GLU A 77 -34.92 2.55 -17.71
C GLU A 77 -34.32 1.53 -16.73
N PHE A 78 -34.41 0.23 -17.05
CA PHE A 78 -33.82 -0.84 -16.23
C PHE A 78 -32.30 -0.76 -16.21
N THR A 79 -31.66 -0.45 -17.35
CA THR A 79 -30.20 -0.27 -17.42
C THR A 79 -29.74 0.93 -16.60
N ILE A 80 -30.49 2.04 -16.60
CA ILE A 80 -30.21 3.22 -15.77
C ILE A 80 -30.36 2.86 -14.28
N ASN A 81 -31.47 2.22 -13.90
CA ASN A 81 -31.69 1.81 -12.51
C ASN A 81 -30.62 0.82 -12.01
N TYR A 82 -30.21 -0.12 -12.86
CA TYR A 82 -29.13 -1.05 -12.56
C TYR A 82 -27.79 -0.31 -12.38
N ARG A 83 -27.49 0.64 -13.26
CA ARG A 83 -26.28 1.48 -13.15
C ARG A 83 -26.27 2.31 -11.87
N ASP A 84 -27.37 2.93 -11.51
CA ASP A 84 -27.47 3.74 -10.29
C ASP A 84 -27.31 2.88 -9.04
N LYS A 85 -27.90 1.68 -9.03
CA LYS A 85 -27.71 0.70 -7.95
C LYS A 85 -26.26 0.24 -7.88
N PHE A 86 -25.63 -0.05 -9.01
CA PHE A 86 -24.22 -0.44 -9.08
C PHE A 86 -23.29 0.65 -8.56
N ASN A 87 -23.51 1.91 -8.97
CA ASN A 87 -22.72 3.05 -8.50
C ASN A 87 -22.86 3.27 -7.00
N SER A 88 -24.08 3.12 -6.45
CA SER A 88 -24.31 3.21 -5.00
C SER A 88 -23.57 2.12 -4.20
N LEU A 89 -23.55 0.89 -4.74
CA LEU A 89 -22.75 -0.21 -4.16
C LEU A 89 -21.26 0.10 -4.24
N LEU A 90 -20.79 0.65 -5.36
CA LEU A 90 -19.40 1.02 -5.59
C LEU A 90 -18.95 2.14 -4.63
N ASP A 91 -19.77 3.17 -4.40
CA ASP A 91 -19.47 4.27 -3.48
C ASP A 91 -19.35 3.78 -2.04
N THR A 92 -20.21 2.85 -1.64
CA THR A 92 -20.17 2.20 -0.32
C THR A 92 -18.89 1.38 -0.18
N PHE A 93 -18.61 0.50 -1.15
CA PHE A 93 -17.40 -0.31 -1.20
C PHE A 93 -16.13 0.54 -1.15
N ARG A 94 -16.09 1.62 -1.94
CA ARG A 94 -14.96 2.57 -1.96
C ARG A 94 -14.73 3.18 -0.58
N SER A 95 -15.80 3.62 0.09
CA SER A 95 -15.71 4.23 1.41
C SER A 95 -15.19 3.25 2.46
N GLU A 96 -15.68 2.01 2.44
CA GLU A 96 -15.23 0.95 3.35
C GLU A 96 -13.77 0.57 3.11
N MET A 97 -13.34 0.41 1.85
CA MET A 97 -11.96 0.08 1.49
C MET A 97 -10.98 1.20 1.84
N LEU A 98 -11.37 2.47 1.65
CA LEU A 98 -10.57 3.62 2.08
C LEU A 98 -10.42 3.68 3.60
N ASN A 99 -11.51 3.39 4.33
CA ASN A 99 -11.44 3.31 5.79
C ASN A 99 -10.53 2.16 6.25
N ASN A 100 -10.63 0.98 5.64
CA ASN A 100 -9.76 -0.16 5.92
C ASN A 100 -8.27 0.18 5.65
N LEU A 101 -7.97 0.83 4.53
CA LEU A 101 -6.61 1.31 4.22
C LEU A 101 -6.08 2.27 5.30
N LYS A 102 -6.93 3.20 5.75
CA LYS A 102 -6.57 4.13 6.83
C LYS A 102 -6.25 3.38 8.13
N MET A 103 -7.07 2.41 8.51
CA MET A 103 -6.81 1.60 9.71
C MET A 103 -5.50 0.81 9.60
N LYS A 104 -5.24 0.17 8.46
CA LYS A 104 -3.97 -0.52 8.19
C LYS A 104 -2.76 0.40 8.26
N THR A 105 -2.90 1.62 7.73
CA THR A 105 -1.83 2.64 7.78
C THR A 105 -1.55 3.08 9.21
N ASN A 106 -2.61 3.35 9.99
CA ASN A 106 -2.48 3.72 11.39
C ASN A 106 -1.79 2.61 12.21
N GLU A 107 -2.17 1.34 12.01
CA GLU A 107 -1.58 0.20 12.71
C GLU A 107 -0.07 0.09 12.40
N LEU A 108 0.33 0.34 11.16
CA LEU A 108 1.75 0.37 10.75
C LEU A 108 2.51 1.55 11.39
N GLU A 109 1.90 2.74 11.41
CA GLU A 109 2.51 3.92 12.04
C GLU A 109 2.68 3.74 13.54
N GLU A 110 1.72 3.10 14.21
CA GLU A 110 1.77 2.79 15.64
C GLU A 110 2.87 1.78 15.96
N LEU A 111 2.99 0.72 15.15
CA LEU A 111 4.11 -0.22 15.22
C LEU A 111 5.44 0.52 15.07
N ASP A 112 5.63 1.25 13.96
CA ASP A 112 6.89 1.94 13.67
C ASP A 112 7.29 2.92 14.76
N SER A 113 6.33 3.70 15.27
CA SER A 113 6.55 4.63 16.39
C SER A 113 6.99 3.90 17.65
N THR A 114 6.33 2.79 17.99
CA THR A 114 6.63 1.99 19.19
C THR A 114 8.02 1.38 19.11
N LEU A 115 8.36 0.77 17.96
CA LEU A 115 9.68 0.19 17.73
C LEU A 115 10.77 1.27 17.77
N MET A 116 10.55 2.42 17.13
CA MET A 116 11.50 3.51 17.11
C MET A 116 11.76 4.10 18.51
N GLN A 117 10.71 4.28 19.32
CA GLN A 117 10.84 4.78 20.69
C GLN A 117 11.64 3.81 21.57
N SER A 118 11.34 2.50 21.49
CA SER A 118 12.07 1.47 22.24
C SER A 118 13.53 1.38 21.78
N GLN A 119 13.80 1.46 20.47
CA GLN A 119 15.16 1.57 19.94
C GLN A 119 15.90 2.79 20.48
N LEU A 120 15.26 3.95 20.54
CA LEU A 120 15.89 5.17 21.05
C LEU A 120 16.30 5.02 22.51
N GLN A 121 15.43 4.43 23.35
CA GLN A 121 15.72 4.18 24.75
C GLN A 121 16.91 3.24 24.94
N ASN A 122 16.91 2.09 24.26
CA ASN A 122 18.01 1.12 24.35
C ASN A 122 19.32 1.68 23.81
N ASN A 123 19.28 2.40 22.69
CA ASN A 123 20.46 3.06 22.14
C ASN A 123 21.05 4.09 23.10
N ASN A 124 20.22 4.80 23.88
CA ASN A 124 20.72 5.74 24.87
C ASN A 124 21.44 5.02 26.02
N ILE A 125 20.92 3.88 26.48
CA ILE A 125 21.58 3.03 27.49
C ILE A 125 22.91 2.51 26.95
N SER A 126 22.94 1.93 25.74
CA SER A 126 24.17 1.46 25.11
C SER A 126 25.21 2.58 24.95
N LYS A 127 24.79 3.79 24.55
CA LYS A 127 25.68 4.96 24.43
C LYS A 127 26.28 5.37 25.78
N GLN A 128 25.54 5.27 26.87
CA GLN A 128 26.05 5.59 28.20
C GLN A 128 27.10 4.56 28.64
N LEU A 129 26.85 3.27 28.41
CA LEU A 129 27.80 2.19 28.69
C LEU A 129 29.09 2.32 27.86
N LEU A 130 28.97 2.66 26.57
CA LEU A 130 30.12 2.91 25.72
C LEU A 130 30.95 4.11 26.20
N LYS A 131 30.29 5.22 26.58
CA LYS A 131 30.99 6.41 27.08
C LYS A 131 31.73 6.16 28.40
N SER A 132 31.13 5.40 29.32
CA SER A 132 31.79 5.07 30.59
C SER A 132 33.00 4.17 30.37
N PHE A 133 32.88 3.19 29.48
CA PHE A 133 33.99 2.32 29.10
C PHE A 133 35.10 3.08 28.37
N GLU A 134 34.80 3.90 27.37
CA GLU A 134 35.82 4.70 26.65
C GLU A 134 36.60 5.62 27.58
N LYS A 135 35.92 6.20 28.59
CA LYS A 135 36.60 6.98 29.64
C LYS A 135 37.58 6.11 30.44
N LYS A 136 37.16 4.92 30.86
CA LYS A 136 38.01 3.96 31.58
C LYS A 136 39.19 3.50 30.70
N LYS A 137 38.94 3.16 29.44
CA LYS A 137 39.96 2.80 28.44
C LYS A 137 41.03 3.88 28.34
N LYS A 138 40.61 5.14 28.13
CA LYS A 138 41.54 6.26 28.01
C LYS A 138 42.35 6.49 29.28
N GLN A 139 41.74 6.35 30.46
CA GLN A 139 42.44 6.48 31.74
C GLN A 139 43.51 5.41 31.89
N VAL A 140 43.15 4.13 31.71
CA VAL A 140 44.08 3.00 31.82
C VAL A 140 45.22 3.12 30.81
N LEU A 141 44.90 3.36 29.53
CA LEU A 141 45.94 3.45 28.48
C LEU A 141 46.88 4.65 28.67
N ASN A 142 46.41 5.74 29.27
CA ASN A 142 47.29 6.87 29.60
C ASN A 142 48.18 6.54 30.81
N SER A 143 47.63 5.93 31.85
CA SER A 143 48.39 5.50 33.04
C SER A 143 49.48 4.51 32.69
N VAL A 144 49.20 3.55 31.81
CA VAL A 144 50.18 2.58 31.32
C VAL A 144 51.29 3.27 30.49
N LYS A 145 50.95 4.29 29.68
CA LYS A 145 51.96 5.04 28.89
C LYS A 145 52.85 5.96 29.73
N GLU A 146 52.34 6.46 30.86
CA GLU A 146 53.10 7.24 31.82
C GLU A 146 53.88 6.28 32.73
N VAL A 147 55.07 5.84 32.30
CA VAL A 147 56.02 4.94 32.99
C VAL A 147 55.65 4.67 34.44
N SER A 148 54.93 3.56 34.67
CA SER A 148 54.71 3.04 36.01
C SER A 148 56.03 2.50 36.57
N GLU A 149 56.22 2.52 37.89
CA GLU A 149 57.42 1.95 38.52
C GLU A 149 57.43 0.41 38.48
N SER A 150 56.36 -0.25 37.98
CA SER A 150 56.17 -1.70 38.01
C SER A 150 55.36 -2.21 36.80
N GLU A 151 56.02 -2.92 35.89
CA GLU A 151 55.39 -3.59 34.72
C GLU A 151 54.27 -4.58 35.13
N GLU A 152 54.38 -5.18 36.32
CA GLU A 152 53.37 -6.10 36.85
C GLU A 152 52.05 -5.39 37.19
N GLU A 153 52.09 -4.09 37.53
CA GLU A 153 50.90 -3.28 37.77
C GLU A 153 50.22 -2.88 36.46
N ASP A 154 51.00 -2.53 35.43
CA ASP A 154 50.47 -2.19 34.10
C ASP A 154 49.75 -3.39 33.44
N LEU A 155 50.34 -4.59 33.53
CA LEU A 155 49.71 -5.82 33.02
C LEU A 155 48.39 -6.14 33.75
N LYS A 156 48.30 -5.89 35.06
CA LYS A 156 47.05 -6.06 35.83
C LYS A 156 45.98 -5.06 35.37
N LEU A 157 46.35 -3.80 35.14
CA LEU A 157 45.41 -2.78 34.64
C LEU A 157 44.88 -3.12 33.24
N LEU A 158 45.72 -3.67 32.35
CA LEU A 158 45.30 -4.13 31.03
C LEU A 158 44.37 -5.35 31.09
N ASP A 159 44.64 -6.31 31.99
CA ASP A 159 43.75 -7.46 32.22
C ASP A 159 42.38 -7.03 32.78
N GLU A 160 42.35 -6.08 33.72
CA GLU A 160 41.11 -5.49 34.21
C GLU A 160 40.33 -4.75 33.12
N LEU A 161 41.03 -4.08 32.21
CA LEU A 161 40.41 -3.42 31.06
C LEU A 161 39.82 -4.43 30.08
N SER A 162 40.52 -5.53 29.81
CA SER A 162 40.04 -6.65 28.98
C SER A 162 38.80 -7.32 29.59
N LYS A 163 38.80 -7.60 30.89
CA LYS A 163 37.61 -8.08 31.63
C LYS A 163 36.45 -7.09 31.54
N SER A 164 36.74 -5.80 31.66
CA SER A 164 35.75 -4.73 31.52
C SER A 164 35.15 -4.67 30.11
N LEU A 165 35.96 -4.92 29.07
CA LEU A 165 35.51 -5.00 27.68
C LEU A 165 34.59 -6.20 27.46
N HIS A 166 34.97 -7.37 28.00
CA HIS A 166 34.14 -8.56 27.92
C HIS A 166 32.77 -8.35 28.60
N SER A 167 32.78 -7.76 29.81
CA SER A 167 31.54 -7.43 30.52
C SER A 167 30.68 -6.42 29.75
N LEU A 168 31.28 -5.39 29.13
CA LEU A 168 30.56 -4.45 28.27
C LEU A 168 29.91 -5.17 27.08
N GLY A 169 30.66 -6.04 26.39
CA GLY A 169 30.13 -6.82 25.28
C GLY A 169 28.92 -7.66 25.69
N GLN A 170 28.99 -8.33 26.84
CA GLN A 170 27.87 -9.10 27.38
C GLN A 170 26.66 -8.22 27.69
N GLN A 171 26.85 -7.06 28.33
CA GLN A 171 25.76 -6.12 28.61
C GLN A 171 25.11 -5.58 27.33
N LEU A 172 25.89 -5.28 26.29
CA LEU A 172 25.34 -4.83 25.01
C LEU A 172 24.53 -5.93 24.31
N ILE A 173 24.99 -7.17 24.37
CA ILE A 173 24.24 -8.33 23.86
C ILE A 173 22.96 -8.55 24.66
N GLU A 174 23.00 -8.43 25.98
CA GLU A 174 21.83 -8.58 26.85
C GLU A 174 20.77 -7.51 26.55
N ILE A 175 21.17 -6.26 26.33
CA ILE A 175 20.26 -5.18 25.89
C ILE A 175 19.60 -5.55 24.56
N GLU A 176 20.37 -6.03 23.58
CA GLU A 176 19.84 -6.41 22.27
C GLU A 176 18.91 -7.64 22.35
N LEU A 177 19.22 -8.61 23.21
CA LEU A 177 18.37 -9.78 23.46
C LEU A 177 17.02 -9.35 24.04
N ASN A 178 17.04 -8.57 25.12
CA ASN A 178 15.83 -8.06 25.76
C ASN A 178 15.00 -7.22 24.79
N GLN A 179 15.65 -6.44 23.92
CA GLN A 179 14.96 -5.69 22.88
C GLN A 179 14.28 -6.59 21.85
N THR A 180 14.97 -7.65 21.43
CA THR A 180 14.44 -8.59 20.43
C THR A 180 13.22 -9.33 20.97
N GLU A 181 13.26 -9.73 22.25
CA GLU A 181 12.12 -10.36 22.93
C GLU A 181 10.92 -9.40 23.01
N ALA A 182 11.15 -8.16 23.46
CA ALA A 182 10.08 -7.14 23.49
C ALA A 182 9.51 -6.85 22.10
N PHE A 183 10.35 -6.86 21.05
CA PHE A 183 9.90 -6.63 19.68
C PHE A 183 9.11 -7.80 19.15
N ALA A 184 9.46 -9.04 19.51
CA ALA A 184 8.70 -10.21 19.13
C ALA A 184 7.25 -10.13 19.66
N GLU A 185 7.06 -9.72 20.92
CA GLU A 185 5.73 -9.53 21.51
C GLU A 185 4.92 -8.47 20.75
N VAL A 186 5.51 -7.28 20.53
CA VAL A 186 4.83 -6.18 19.82
C VAL A 186 4.52 -6.55 18.36
N ILE A 187 5.43 -7.24 17.69
CA ILE A 187 5.22 -7.71 16.31
C ILE A 187 4.12 -8.77 16.26
N GLU A 188 4.04 -9.68 17.24
CA GLU A 188 2.96 -10.68 17.31
C GLU A 188 1.58 -10.05 17.55
N GLU A 189 1.51 -9.04 18.42
CA GLU A 189 0.29 -8.24 18.62
C GLU A 189 -0.11 -7.53 17.33
N PHE A 190 0.81 -6.81 16.69
CA PHE A 190 0.61 -6.19 15.39
C PHE A 190 0.12 -7.18 14.33
N ILE A 191 0.74 -8.37 14.22
CA ILE A 191 0.34 -9.39 13.24
C ILE A 191 -1.11 -9.83 13.47
N THR A 192 -1.53 -9.93 14.73
CA THR A 192 -2.90 -10.32 15.09
C THR A 192 -3.87 -9.21 14.70
N ASN A 193 -3.63 -7.97 15.15
CA ASN A 193 -4.45 -6.81 14.84
C ASN A 193 -4.55 -6.55 13.33
N TYR A 194 -3.41 -6.61 12.62
CA TYR A 194 -3.36 -6.35 11.19
C TYR A 194 -4.10 -7.40 10.37
N LYS A 195 -4.12 -8.67 10.82
CA LYS A 195 -4.95 -9.73 10.20
C LYS A 195 -6.44 -9.51 10.44
N ASP A 196 -6.84 -8.98 11.59
CA ASP A 196 -8.23 -8.64 11.86
C ASP A 196 -8.74 -7.50 10.96
N LEU A 197 -7.83 -6.73 10.35
CA LEU A 197 -8.12 -5.74 9.32
C LEU A 197 -8.19 -6.32 7.90
N ASP A 198 -8.29 -7.65 7.73
CA ASP A 198 -8.52 -8.26 6.42
C ASP A 198 -9.82 -7.75 5.77
N CYS A 199 -9.75 -7.36 4.50
CA CYS A 199 -10.89 -6.83 3.75
C CYS A 199 -11.50 -7.81 2.76
N GLN A 200 -11.09 -9.09 2.78
CA GLN A 200 -11.70 -10.12 1.92
C GLN A 200 -13.22 -10.23 2.06
N GLU A 201 -13.76 -10.09 3.28
CA GLU A 201 -15.21 -10.13 3.50
C GLU A 201 -15.92 -8.89 2.92
N ILE A 202 -15.28 -7.72 2.94
CA ILE A 202 -15.78 -6.50 2.30
C ILE A 202 -15.86 -6.72 0.78
N ILE A 203 -14.80 -7.27 0.19
CA ILE A 203 -14.73 -7.62 -1.24
C ILE A 203 -15.85 -8.60 -1.60
N ARG A 204 -15.97 -9.72 -0.88
CA ARG A 204 -17.00 -10.75 -1.13
C ARG A 204 -18.41 -10.20 -1.02
N THR A 205 -18.66 -9.34 -0.04
CA THR A 205 -19.96 -8.71 0.18
C THR A 205 -20.33 -7.80 -1.00
N PHE A 206 -19.40 -6.95 -1.44
CA PHE A 206 -19.62 -6.07 -2.60
C PHE A 206 -19.93 -6.87 -3.88
N PHE A 207 -19.13 -7.88 -4.23
CA PHE A 207 -19.35 -8.68 -5.42
C PHE A 207 -20.59 -9.58 -5.32
N GLY A 208 -20.93 -10.05 -4.12
CA GLY A 208 -22.21 -10.71 -3.83
C GLY A 208 -23.40 -9.82 -4.15
N ASN A 209 -23.34 -8.55 -3.72
CA ASN A 209 -24.37 -7.56 -4.02
C ASN A 209 -24.43 -7.21 -5.51
N CYS A 210 -23.28 -7.16 -6.20
CA CYS A 210 -23.22 -6.95 -7.65
C CYS A 210 -23.91 -8.08 -8.42
N ARG A 211 -23.65 -9.35 -8.05
CA ARG A 211 -24.34 -10.52 -8.62
C ARG A 211 -25.85 -10.46 -8.39
N GLN A 212 -26.27 -10.08 -7.19
CA GLN A 212 -27.70 -9.94 -6.87
C GLN A 212 -28.35 -8.82 -7.70
N ALA A 213 -27.65 -7.70 -7.88
CA ALA A 213 -28.12 -6.59 -8.72
C ALA A 213 -28.24 -7.02 -10.19
N GLU A 214 -27.26 -7.76 -10.72
CA GLU A 214 -27.28 -8.32 -12.08
C GLU A 214 -28.45 -9.31 -12.27
N GLN A 215 -28.69 -10.20 -11.29
CA GLN A 215 -29.84 -11.11 -11.34
C GLN A 215 -31.17 -10.37 -11.32
N SER A 216 -31.27 -9.30 -10.53
CA SER A 216 -32.49 -8.47 -10.49
C SER A 216 -32.73 -7.80 -11.84
N TYR A 217 -31.68 -7.20 -12.42
CA TYR A 217 -31.72 -6.58 -13.74
C TYR A 217 -32.14 -7.59 -14.83
N HIS A 218 -31.54 -8.78 -14.84
CA HIS A 218 -31.90 -9.86 -15.76
C HIS A 218 -33.40 -10.19 -15.69
N LEU A 219 -33.95 -10.38 -14.49
CA LEU A 219 -35.36 -10.73 -14.29
C LEU A 219 -36.31 -9.61 -14.72
N GLU A 220 -35.97 -8.35 -14.43
CA GLU A 220 -36.76 -7.19 -14.84
C GLU A 220 -36.78 -7.03 -16.36
N VAL A 221 -35.63 -7.14 -17.02
CA VAL A 221 -35.51 -7.10 -18.48
C VAL A 221 -36.25 -8.28 -19.11
N GLN A 222 -36.06 -9.49 -18.60
CA GLN A 222 -36.74 -10.69 -19.09
C GLN A 222 -38.26 -10.53 -19.02
N SER A 223 -38.78 -10.08 -17.86
CA SER A 223 -40.22 -9.87 -17.67
C SER A 223 -40.76 -8.84 -18.66
N LYS A 224 -40.04 -7.74 -18.86
CA LYS A 224 -40.41 -6.70 -19.81
C LYS A 224 -40.44 -7.22 -21.26
N LEU A 225 -39.41 -7.95 -21.68
CA LEU A 225 -39.32 -8.47 -23.04
C LEU A 225 -40.40 -9.52 -23.34
N LEU A 226 -40.74 -10.36 -22.37
CA LEU A 226 -41.85 -11.32 -22.51
C LEU A 226 -43.19 -10.59 -22.64
N GLN A 227 -43.42 -9.54 -21.84
CA GLN A 227 -44.62 -8.70 -21.95
C GLN A 227 -44.71 -8.00 -23.31
N ASP A 228 -43.59 -7.48 -23.83
CA ASP A 228 -43.54 -6.82 -25.14
C ASP A 228 -43.73 -7.83 -26.28
N ALA A 229 -43.20 -9.05 -26.15
CA ALA A 229 -43.43 -10.14 -27.10
C ALA A 229 -44.91 -10.57 -27.15
N ASP A 230 -45.59 -10.62 -25.99
CA ASP A 230 -47.02 -10.92 -25.90
C ASP A 230 -47.91 -9.82 -26.50
N ASN A 231 -47.43 -8.57 -26.51
CA ASN A 231 -48.17 -7.40 -26.97
C ASN A 231 -47.59 -6.78 -28.26
N LYS A 232 -46.84 -7.55 -29.05
CA LYS A 232 -46.05 -7.05 -30.19
C LYS A 232 -46.85 -6.29 -31.26
N ASP A 233 -48.13 -6.62 -31.40
CA ASP A 233 -49.06 -5.98 -32.36
C ASP A 233 -49.54 -4.58 -31.90
N LYS A 234 -49.39 -4.25 -30.61
CA LYS A 234 -49.82 -2.98 -29.99
C LYS A 234 -48.65 -2.04 -29.66
N LEU A 235 -47.45 -2.36 -30.13
CA LEU A 235 -46.27 -1.52 -29.89
C LEU A 235 -46.37 -0.24 -30.74
N ASP A 236 -46.64 0.89 -30.09
CA ASP A 236 -46.54 2.24 -30.68
C ASP A 236 -45.07 2.57 -30.95
N LEU A 237 -44.62 2.33 -32.18
CA LEU A 237 -43.24 2.55 -32.64
C LEU A 237 -43.25 3.07 -34.08
N ASN A 238 -42.21 3.85 -34.44
CA ASN A 238 -41.94 4.23 -35.83
C ASN A 238 -41.77 2.98 -36.70
N GLU A 239 -42.37 2.95 -37.90
CA GLU A 239 -42.48 1.75 -38.76
C GLU A 239 -41.18 0.95 -38.91
N SER A 240 -40.04 1.61 -39.15
CA SER A 240 -38.74 0.94 -39.39
C SER A 240 -38.11 0.31 -38.14
N THR A 241 -38.33 0.89 -36.96
CA THR A 241 -37.77 0.39 -35.69
C THR A 241 -38.70 -0.65 -35.07
N ALA A 242 -40.01 -0.48 -35.28
CA ALA A 242 -41.04 -1.43 -34.89
C ALA A 242 -40.84 -2.81 -35.54
N GLU A 243 -40.48 -2.84 -36.83
CA GLU A 243 -40.33 -4.08 -37.58
C GLU A 243 -39.15 -4.93 -37.06
N ARG A 244 -37.99 -4.30 -36.82
CA ARG A 244 -36.81 -4.97 -36.24
C ARG A 244 -37.06 -5.52 -34.83
N ILE A 245 -37.78 -4.76 -33.99
CA ILE A 245 -38.12 -5.19 -32.64
C ILE A 245 -39.15 -6.34 -32.68
N ARG A 246 -40.13 -6.29 -33.60
CA ARG A 246 -41.10 -7.39 -33.77
C ARG A 246 -40.45 -8.68 -34.27
N GLU A 247 -39.50 -8.57 -35.20
CA GLU A 247 -38.69 -9.71 -35.68
C GLU A 247 -37.85 -10.29 -34.55
N PHE A 248 -37.17 -9.43 -33.77
CA PHE A 248 -36.40 -9.86 -32.60
C PHE A 248 -37.25 -10.57 -31.54
N LEU A 249 -38.47 -10.07 -31.28
CA LEU A 249 -39.40 -10.64 -30.30
C LEU A 249 -40.23 -11.82 -30.84
N GLU A 250 -40.03 -12.25 -32.08
CA GLU A 250 -40.81 -13.34 -32.67
C GLU A 250 -40.45 -14.69 -32.04
N ASP A 251 -39.17 -14.94 -31.84
CA ASP A 251 -38.64 -16.13 -31.16
C ASP A 251 -38.27 -15.80 -29.71
N LYS A 252 -39.22 -16.04 -28.80
CA LYS A 252 -39.02 -15.82 -27.36
C LYS A 252 -37.85 -16.63 -26.82
N ASP A 253 -37.65 -17.87 -27.28
CA ASP A 253 -36.58 -18.73 -26.79
C ASP A 253 -35.22 -18.18 -27.21
N GLN A 254 -35.12 -17.64 -28.43
CA GLN A 254 -33.91 -16.96 -28.89
C GLN A 254 -33.60 -15.71 -28.05
N VAL A 255 -34.61 -14.88 -27.74
CA VAL A 255 -34.43 -13.68 -26.89
C VAL A 255 -33.94 -14.06 -25.49
N LEU A 256 -34.55 -15.09 -24.88
CA LEU A 256 -34.14 -15.57 -23.56
C LEU A 256 -32.70 -16.11 -23.57
N ASN A 257 -32.31 -16.82 -24.63
CA ASN A 257 -30.95 -17.32 -24.79
C ASN A 257 -29.92 -16.18 -24.95
N ILE A 258 -30.25 -15.14 -25.72
CA ILE A 258 -29.39 -13.95 -25.88
C ILE A 258 -29.19 -13.26 -24.53
N LEU A 259 -30.28 -13.01 -23.80
CA LEU A 259 -30.23 -12.36 -22.49
C LEU A 259 -29.44 -13.20 -21.48
N GLN A 260 -29.63 -14.52 -21.49
CA GLN A 260 -28.87 -15.44 -20.64
C GLN A 260 -27.36 -15.37 -20.92
N ARG A 261 -26.95 -15.38 -22.20
CA ARG A 261 -25.53 -15.28 -22.59
C ARG A 261 -24.91 -13.93 -22.18
N SER A 262 -25.65 -12.83 -22.31
CA SER A 262 -25.22 -11.51 -21.83
C SER A 262 -25.00 -11.51 -20.30
N THR A 263 -25.97 -12.01 -19.53
CA THR A 263 -25.85 -12.12 -18.07
C THR A 263 -24.67 -13.03 -17.66
N GLU A 264 -24.43 -14.15 -18.36
CA GLU A 264 -23.27 -15.01 -18.09
C GLU A 264 -21.93 -14.31 -18.35
N ALA A 265 -21.83 -13.51 -19.41
CA ALA A 265 -20.65 -12.70 -19.69
C ALA A 265 -20.42 -11.65 -18.59
N HIS A 266 -21.48 -10.94 -18.18
CA HIS A 266 -21.46 -9.99 -17.07
C HIS A 266 -20.99 -10.62 -15.75
N LEU A 267 -21.57 -11.77 -15.37
CA LEU A 267 -21.19 -12.50 -14.16
C LEU A 267 -19.74 -12.99 -14.20
N THR A 268 -19.23 -13.35 -15.37
CA THR A 268 -17.83 -13.73 -15.56
C THR A 268 -16.89 -12.57 -15.29
N HIS A 269 -17.22 -11.35 -15.75
CA HIS A 269 -16.43 -10.16 -15.44
C HIS A 269 -16.43 -9.81 -13.95
N ILE A 270 -17.60 -9.88 -13.30
CA ILE A 270 -17.75 -9.70 -11.85
C ILE A 270 -16.87 -10.71 -11.10
N GLN A 271 -16.94 -11.99 -11.45
CA GLN A 271 -16.13 -13.05 -10.83
C GLN A 271 -14.63 -12.82 -11.02
N THR A 272 -14.20 -12.50 -12.25
CA THR A 272 -12.79 -12.24 -12.57
C THR A 272 -12.25 -11.09 -11.73
N GLN A 273 -13.02 -10.01 -11.59
CA GLN A 273 -12.60 -8.85 -10.81
C GLN A 273 -12.54 -9.15 -9.31
N GLU A 274 -13.49 -9.93 -8.77
CA GLU A 274 -13.46 -10.39 -7.38
C GLU A 274 -12.19 -11.20 -7.06
N GLU A 275 -11.81 -12.11 -7.96
CA GLU A 275 -10.60 -12.93 -7.81
C GLU A 275 -9.33 -12.07 -7.82
N ILE A 276 -9.25 -11.08 -8.72
CA ILE A 276 -8.12 -10.14 -8.78
C ILE A 276 -7.99 -9.38 -7.46
N LEU A 277 -9.08 -8.78 -6.97
CA LEU A 277 -9.04 -7.99 -5.74
C LEU A 277 -8.74 -8.86 -4.51
N THR A 278 -9.33 -10.05 -4.42
CA THR A 278 -9.06 -11.00 -3.33
C THR A 278 -7.60 -11.44 -3.30
N LYS A 279 -7.04 -11.78 -4.46
CA LYS A 279 -5.62 -12.20 -4.57
C LYS A 279 -4.67 -11.06 -4.26
N ASN A 280 -4.99 -9.84 -4.70
CA ASN A 280 -4.19 -8.65 -4.38
C ASN A 280 -4.13 -8.43 -2.87
N GLU A 281 -5.26 -8.55 -2.17
CA GLU A 281 -5.33 -8.42 -0.72
C GLU A 281 -4.52 -9.51 -0.03
N GLU A 282 -4.70 -10.77 -0.40
CA GLU A 282 -3.94 -11.89 0.16
C GLU A 282 -2.42 -11.69 0.00
N THR A 283 -1.99 -11.25 -1.18
CA THR A 283 -0.58 -11.00 -1.49
C THR A 283 -0.03 -9.83 -0.68
N ARG A 284 -0.76 -8.73 -0.58
CA ARG A 284 -0.37 -7.54 0.20
C ARG A 284 -0.26 -7.86 1.69
N MET A 285 -1.26 -8.55 2.22
CA MET A 285 -1.29 -9.00 3.61
C MET A 285 -0.06 -9.85 3.92
N LYS A 286 0.17 -10.93 3.15
CA LYS A 286 1.36 -11.80 3.35
C LYS A 286 2.67 -11.02 3.24
N SER A 287 2.82 -10.22 2.19
CA SER A 287 4.05 -9.46 1.96
C SER A 287 4.34 -8.48 3.09
N GLN A 288 3.32 -7.81 3.64
CA GLN A 288 3.51 -6.85 4.73
C GLN A 288 3.89 -7.56 6.03
N LEU A 289 3.22 -8.66 6.37
CA LEU A 289 3.51 -9.44 7.57
C LEU A 289 4.92 -10.06 7.51
N GLU A 290 5.34 -10.56 6.35
CA GLU A 290 6.70 -11.07 6.14
C GLU A 290 7.75 -9.96 6.24
N LYS A 291 7.47 -8.80 5.64
CA LYS A 291 8.38 -7.65 5.67
C LYS A 291 8.71 -7.23 7.10
N VAL A 292 7.71 -7.06 7.97
CA VAL A 292 7.94 -6.65 9.37
C VAL A 292 8.87 -7.61 10.11
N LYS A 293 8.67 -8.93 9.93
CA LYS A 293 9.54 -9.95 10.56
C LYS A 293 10.97 -9.90 10.00
N LEU A 294 11.10 -9.76 8.68
CA LEU A 294 12.40 -9.71 8.02
C LEU A 294 13.19 -8.46 8.39
N ASP A 295 12.52 -7.31 8.47
CA ASP A 295 13.12 -6.05 8.86
C ASP A 295 13.69 -6.14 10.29
N GLU A 296 12.94 -6.75 11.22
CA GLU A 296 13.43 -6.98 12.58
C GLU A 296 14.60 -7.96 12.63
N HIS A 297 14.52 -9.08 11.92
CA HIS A 297 15.63 -10.03 11.83
C HIS A 297 16.90 -9.40 11.24
N ALA A 298 16.75 -8.54 10.22
CA ALA A 298 17.87 -7.84 9.60
C ALA A 298 18.49 -6.83 10.59
N ARG A 299 17.66 -6.06 11.29
CA ARG A 299 18.08 -5.10 12.32
C ARG A 299 18.88 -5.79 13.41
N ASN A 300 18.35 -6.86 14.00
CA ASN A 300 19.00 -7.59 15.07
C ASN A 300 20.38 -8.13 14.64
N ARG A 301 20.47 -8.78 13.47
CA ARG A 301 21.75 -9.29 12.94
C ARG A 301 22.77 -8.17 12.73
N SER A 302 22.34 -7.05 12.15
CA SER A 302 23.21 -5.88 11.95
C SER A 302 23.75 -5.37 13.28
N ARG A 303 22.90 -5.30 14.31
CA ARG A 303 23.27 -4.79 15.63
C ARG A 303 24.22 -5.72 16.37
N ILE A 304 23.97 -7.02 16.35
CA ILE A 304 24.88 -8.03 16.93
C ILE A 304 26.25 -8.00 16.23
N SER A 305 26.26 -7.89 14.90
CA SER A 305 27.51 -7.78 14.12
C SER A 305 28.31 -6.52 14.48
N GLU A 306 27.64 -5.39 14.68
CA GLU A 306 28.26 -4.15 15.13
C GLU A 306 28.91 -4.31 16.51
N ILE A 307 28.21 -4.92 17.47
CA ILE A 307 28.73 -5.17 18.82
C ILE A 307 29.97 -6.06 18.76
N HIS A 308 29.93 -7.17 18.02
CA HIS A 308 31.09 -8.05 17.86
C HIS A 308 32.28 -7.33 17.24
N SER A 309 32.05 -6.57 16.18
CA SER A 309 33.11 -5.83 15.48
C SER A 309 33.75 -4.76 16.37
N PHE A 310 32.96 -4.12 17.24
CA PHE A 310 33.47 -3.18 18.22
C PHE A 310 34.34 -3.89 19.27
N VAL A 311 33.84 -4.99 19.85
CA VAL A 311 34.58 -5.73 20.89
C VAL A 311 35.91 -6.27 20.36
N GLU A 312 35.93 -6.87 19.17
CA GLU A 312 37.16 -7.40 18.59
C GLU A 312 38.19 -6.29 18.33
N ARG A 313 37.77 -5.15 17.77
CA ARG A 313 38.67 -4.01 17.53
C ARG A 313 39.31 -3.50 18.82
N VAL A 314 38.53 -3.31 19.88
CA VAL A 314 39.08 -2.82 21.15
C VAL A 314 39.97 -3.87 21.80
N LYS A 315 39.65 -5.16 21.63
CA LYS A 315 40.48 -6.26 22.13
C LYS A 315 41.83 -6.30 21.41
N GLU A 316 41.86 -6.07 20.10
CA GLU A 316 43.09 -5.91 19.32
C GLU A 316 43.91 -4.73 19.85
N GLU A 317 43.30 -3.55 20.06
CA GLU A 317 43.98 -2.38 20.65
C GLU A 317 44.61 -2.70 22.02
N ILE A 318 43.91 -3.44 22.89
CA ILE A 318 44.45 -3.84 24.21
C ILE A 318 45.61 -4.83 24.03
N ASN A 319 45.47 -5.80 23.14
CA ASN A 319 46.50 -6.81 22.88
C ASN A 319 47.78 -6.22 22.26
N GLU A 320 47.66 -5.20 21.40
CA GLU A 320 48.82 -4.48 20.86
C GLU A 320 49.65 -3.84 21.97
N VAL A 321 49.00 -3.22 22.95
CA VAL A 321 49.67 -2.64 24.11
C VAL A 321 50.24 -3.75 25.00
N TYR A 322 49.50 -4.83 25.21
CA TYR A 322 49.98 -5.99 25.98
C TYR A 322 51.25 -6.61 25.39
N ASN A 323 51.29 -6.79 24.06
CA ASN A 323 52.43 -7.35 23.35
C ASN A 323 53.66 -6.42 23.37
N PHE A 324 53.46 -5.11 23.43
CA PHE A 324 54.57 -4.15 23.59
C PHE A 324 55.35 -4.38 24.89
N TYR A 325 54.65 -4.67 25.99
CA TYR A 325 55.30 -4.99 27.27
C TYR A 325 56.00 -6.35 27.23
N LEU A 326 55.37 -7.38 26.65
CA LEU A 326 55.99 -8.70 26.53
C LEU A 326 57.24 -8.71 25.62
N ALA A 327 57.25 -7.92 24.55
CA ALA A 327 58.40 -7.82 23.66
C ALA A 327 59.59 -7.05 24.29
N GLY A 328 59.32 -6.19 25.27
CA GLY A 328 60.36 -5.50 26.05
C GLY A 328 61.23 -6.45 26.88
N GLU A 329 60.65 -7.55 27.37
CA GLU A 329 61.36 -8.59 28.14
C GLU A 329 62.39 -9.36 27.29
N GLU A 330 62.16 -9.57 25.99
CA GLU A 330 63.08 -10.33 25.11
C GLU A 330 64.34 -9.56 24.71
N THR A 331 64.33 -8.21 24.80
CA THR A 331 65.49 -7.36 24.48
C THR A 331 66.39 -7.02 25.66
N ASN A 332 65.97 -7.31 26.89
CA ASN A 332 66.71 -7.02 28.12
C ASN A 332 67.32 -8.26 28.82
N GLN A 333 67.23 -9.44 28.20
CA GLN A 333 68.03 -10.63 28.53
C GLN A 333 69.19 -10.77 27.56
#